data_AF-A0A2R6QUG1-F1
#
_entry.id   AF-A0A2R6QUG1-F1
#
_cell.length_a   1.000
_cell.length_b   1.000
_cell.length_c   1.000
_cell.angle_alpha   90.00
_cell.angle_beta   90.00
_cell.angle_gamma   90.00
#
_symmetry.space_group_name_H-M   'P 1'
#
loop_
_entity.id
_entity.type
_entity.pdbx_description
1 polymer ?
#
loop_
_entity_poly.entity_id
_entity_poly.type
_entity_poly.pdbx_seq_one_letter_code
_entity_poly.pdbx_strand_id
1 'polypeptide(L)'
;MGGRSTAIKLSSGGVWVVASTPLNTETKETIDAMGSVEYGTNRPPFLLTGEWKKAYPEAKIIGMEGLPEKKKAERWAFFGCKYLFAVTRLIGLSPCQLIAYGIDPPETTYGFENDTLIVADLIFNLPAKEQYSKSSSSPKLAFFFPNFEPYSKFHQKFVWNEGKDKDTMKRDAQTVSEWDFERIIPCHGVSQFPSE
;
A
#
# COMPACT_ATOMS: atom_id res chain seq x y z
N MET A 1 -9.35 -0.79 -11.51
CA MET A 1 -8.00 -0.37 -11.93
C MET A 1 -6.95 -1.45 -11.68
N GLY A 2 -7.33 -2.73 -11.50
CA GLY A 2 -6.46 -3.73 -10.87
C GLY A 2 -6.27 -3.44 -9.37
N GLY A 3 -5.70 -4.37 -8.60
CA GLY A 3 -5.31 -4.16 -7.20
C GLY A 3 -4.18 -5.14 -6.86
N ARG A 4 -3.25 -4.74 -6.00
CA ARG A 4 -2.12 -5.58 -5.57
C ARG A 4 -2.05 -5.61 -4.05
N SER A 5 -2.14 -6.82 -3.48
CA SER A 5 -1.67 -7.05 -2.12
C SER A 5 -0.17 -7.37 -2.17
N THR A 6 0.60 -6.82 -1.25
CA THR A 6 2.05 -7.01 -1.19
C THR A 6 2.41 -7.66 0.14
N ALA A 7 3.13 -8.78 0.10
CA ALA A 7 3.68 -9.44 1.28
C ALA A 7 5.20 -9.21 1.32
N ILE A 8 5.70 -8.90 2.51
CA ILE A 8 7.08 -8.47 2.75
C ILE A 8 7.63 -9.37 3.86
N LYS A 9 8.74 -10.05 3.59
CA LYS A 9 9.42 -10.88 4.59
C LYS A 9 10.33 -10.01 5.44
N LEU A 10 10.03 -9.91 6.72
CA LEU A 10 10.79 -9.15 7.70
C LEU A 10 12.10 -9.85 8.04
N SER A 11 13.09 -9.07 8.44
CA SER A 11 14.36 -9.53 9.00
C SER A 11 14.18 -10.41 10.24
N SER A 12 13.10 -10.22 11.00
CA SER A 12 12.69 -11.09 12.12
C SER A 12 12.30 -12.50 11.68
N GLY A 13 12.09 -12.72 10.38
CA GLY A 13 11.52 -13.96 9.82
C GLY A 13 10.00 -13.93 9.69
N GLY A 14 9.34 -12.93 10.26
CA GLY A 14 7.90 -12.70 10.11
C GLY A 14 7.51 -12.12 8.75
N VAL A 15 6.20 -11.96 8.54
CA VAL A 15 5.64 -11.39 7.31
C VAL A 15 4.77 -10.19 7.64
N TRP A 16 4.95 -9.13 6.87
CA TRP A 16 4.04 -8.00 6.83
C TRP A 16 3.28 -7.96 5.51
N VAL A 17 1.96 -7.84 5.60
CA VAL A 17 1.09 -7.77 4.43
C VAL A 17 0.43 -6.40 4.30
N VAL A 18 0.57 -5.80 3.14
CA VAL A 18 -0.22 -4.66 2.67
C VAL A 18 -1.37 -5.20 1.82
N ALA A 19 -2.56 -5.32 2.42
CA ALA A 19 -3.71 -5.94 1.78
C ALA A 19 -4.52 -4.92 0.95
N SER A 20 -4.68 -5.20 -0.35
CA SER A 20 -5.50 -4.39 -1.28
C SER A 20 -6.44 -5.22 -2.16
N THR A 21 -6.46 -6.55 -2.00
CA THR A 21 -7.31 -7.48 -2.74
C THR A 21 -7.96 -8.49 -1.80
N PRO A 22 -9.13 -9.07 -2.17
CA PRO A 22 -9.67 -10.22 -1.46
C PRO A 22 -8.63 -11.34 -1.33
N LEU A 23 -8.63 -12.03 -0.19
CA LEU A 23 -7.75 -13.16 0.04
C LEU A 23 -8.31 -14.38 -0.70
N ASN A 24 -7.47 -15.02 -1.51
CA ASN A 24 -7.78 -16.32 -2.12
C ASN A 24 -6.79 -17.39 -1.63
N THR A 25 -7.08 -18.66 -1.94
CA THR A 25 -6.29 -19.80 -1.48
C THR A 25 -4.83 -19.72 -1.92
N GLU A 26 -4.57 -19.47 -3.21
CA GLU A 26 -3.20 -19.38 -3.76
C GLU A 26 -2.37 -18.28 -3.08
N THR A 27 -2.98 -17.11 -2.86
CA THR A 27 -2.34 -15.98 -2.16
C THR A 27 -2.06 -16.34 -0.70
N LYS A 28 -3.01 -17.00 -0.03
CA LYS A 28 -2.84 -17.41 1.37
C LYS A 28 -1.70 -18.41 1.51
N GLU A 29 -1.69 -19.46 0.69
CA GLU A 29 -0.64 -20.49 0.71
C GLU A 29 0.74 -19.90 0.43
N THR A 30 0.83 -18.94 -0.51
CA THR A 30 2.08 -18.22 -0.80
C THR A 30 2.57 -17.43 0.41
N ILE A 31 1.68 -16.72 1.10
CA ILE A 31 2.01 -15.93 2.29
C ILE A 31 2.40 -16.84 3.47
N ASP A 32 1.64 -17.91 3.70
CA ASP A 32 1.94 -18.89 4.75
C ASP A 32 3.33 -19.52 4.56
N ALA A 33 3.74 -19.76 3.31
CA ALA A 33 5.08 -20.28 2.98
C ALA A 33 6.22 -19.26 3.22
N MET A 34 5.92 -17.96 3.28
CA MET A 34 6.92 -16.92 3.57
C MET A 34 7.27 -16.85 5.07
N GLY A 35 6.30 -17.14 5.93
CA GLY A 35 6.44 -17.07 7.40
C GLY A 35 5.13 -16.67 8.10
N SER A 36 5.21 -16.50 9.42
CA SER A 36 4.05 -16.05 10.21
C SER A 36 3.73 -14.57 9.94
N VAL A 37 2.47 -14.26 9.65
CA VAL A 37 2.02 -12.87 9.44
C VAL A 37 1.96 -12.13 10.77
N GLU A 38 2.91 -11.23 10.98
CA GLU A 38 3.04 -10.41 12.19
C GLU A 38 2.27 -9.10 12.08
N TYR A 39 2.19 -8.53 10.87
CA TYR A 39 1.57 -7.24 10.62
C TYR A 39 0.66 -7.26 9.40
N GLY A 40 -0.45 -6.54 9.51
CA GLY A 40 -1.38 -6.29 8.41
C GLY A 40 -1.67 -4.79 8.28
N THR A 41 -1.44 -4.24 7.10
CA THR A 41 -1.88 -2.89 6.75
C THR A 41 -3.23 -2.95 6.07
N ASN A 42 -4.12 -2.07 6.50
CA ASN A 42 -5.45 -1.95 5.94
C ASN A 42 -5.66 -0.61 5.22
N ARG A 43 -6.18 -0.65 3.99
CA ARG A 43 -6.50 0.53 3.17
C ARG A 43 -8.01 0.75 3.08
N PRO A 44 -8.57 1.94 3.40
CA PRO A 44 -9.95 2.27 3.04
C PRO A 44 -10.09 2.52 1.51
N PRO A 45 -11.22 2.15 0.86
CA PRO A 45 -12.46 1.58 1.42
C PRO A 45 -12.41 0.05 1.58
N PHE A 46 -11.34 -0.60 1.12
CA PHE A 46 -11.14 -2.03 1.23
C PHE A 46 -10.74 -2.39 2.66
N LEU A 47 -11.69 -2.29 3.58
CA LEU A 47 -11.65 -2.88 4.92
C LEU A 47 -11.64 -4.42 4.82
N LEU A 48 -10.69 -4.96 4.07
CA LEU A 48 -10.37 -6.37 3.87
C LEU A 48 -9.94 -7.03 5.20
N THR A 49 -9.80 -6.21 6.24
CA THR A 49 -9.71 -6.60 7.64
C THR A 49 -10.60 -7.77 8.03
N GLY A 50 -11.83 -7.90 7.55
CA GLY A 50 -12.67 -9.04 7.97
C GLY A 50 -12.07 -10.39 7.59
N GLU A 51 -11.76 -10.59 6.32
CA GLU A 51 -11.25 -11.87 5.80
C GLU A 51 -9.77 -12.07 6.15
N TRP A 52 -8.96 -11.03 5.97
CA TRP A 52 -7.53 -11.10 6.25
C TRP A 52 -7.25 -11.24 7.75
N LYS A 53 -8.00 -10.57 8.63
CA LYS A 53 -7.86 -10.75 10.09
C LYS A 53 -8.40 -12.08 10.56
N LYS A 54 -9.45 -12.63 9.92
CA LYS A 54 -9.89 -14.01 10.18
C LYS A 54 -8.81 -15.03 9.80
N ALA A 55 -8.12 -14.81 8.67
CA ALA A 55 -7.04 -15.67 8.22
C ALA A 55 -5.77 -15.54 9.07
N TYR A 56 -5.48 -14.33 9.56
CA TYR A 56 -4.30 -14.00 10.37
C TYR A 56 -4.71 -13.31 11.68
N PRO A 57 -5.33 -14.04 12.62
CA PRO A 57 -5.91 -13.46 13.84
C PRO A 57 -4.87 -12.82 14.77
N GLU A 58 -3.62 -13.27 14.72
CA GLU A 58 -2.54 -12.73 15.55
C GLU A 58 -1.86 -11.49 14.97
N ALA A 59 -2.06 -11.20 13.67
CA ALA A 59 -1.37 -10.09 13.00
C ALA A 59 -1.79 -8.73 13.58
N LYS A 60 -0.83 -7.90 13.99
CA LYS A 60 -1.10 -6.54 14.48
C LYS A 60 -1.48 -5.64 13.31
N ILE A 61 -2.50 -4.81 13.50
CA ILE A 61 -2.97 -3.91 12.46
C ILE A 61 -2.15 -2.62 12.49
N ILE A 62 -1.53 -2.30 11.35
CA ILE A 62 -0.94 -0.99 11.07
C ILE A 62 -1.99 -0.16 10.33
N GLY A 63 -2.33 1.00 10.88
CA GLY A 63 -3.32 1.88 10.27
C GLY A 63 -3.29 3.28 10.85
N MET A 64 -4.09 4.17 10.25
CA MET A 64 -4.14 5.59 10.61
C MET A 64 -4.60 5.82 12.06
N GLU A 65 -4.23 6.98 12.60
CA GLU A 65 -4.78 7.46 13.87
C GLU A 65 -6.32 7.48 13.83
N GLY A 66 -6.96 7.11 14.93
CA GLY A 66 -8.41 6.97 15.02
C GLY A 66 -8.95 5.64 14.49
N LEU A 67 -8.14 4.82 13.81
CA LEU A 67 -8.55 3.46 13.41
C LEU A 67 -8.81 2.55 14.62
N PRO A 68 -7.98 2.53 15.68
CA PRO A 68 -8.25 1.73 16.88
C PRO A 68 -9.60 2.07 17.52
N GLU A 69 -9.93 3.36 17.61
CA GLU A 69 -11.20 3.85 18.15
C GLU A 69 -12.38 3.39 17.27
N LYS A 70 -12.26 3.53 15.95
CA LYS A 70 -13.28 3.07 14.98
C LYS A 70 -13.49 1.55 15.00
N LYS A 71 -12.48 0.78 15.39
CA LYS A 71 -12.49 -0.69 15.39
C LYS A 71 -12.45 -1.30 16.80
N LYS A 72 -12.78 -0.50 17.83
CA LYS A 72 -12.75 -0.92 19.23
C LYS A 72 -13.60 -2.17 19.51
N ALA A 73 -14.74 -2.30 18.83
CA ALA A 73 -15.64 -3.46 18.97
C ALA A 73 -14.97 -4.78 18.57
N GLU A 74 -14.01 -4.74 17.65
CA GLU A 74 -13.36 -5.92 17.09
C GLU A 74 -12.21 -6.45 17.95
N ARG A 75 -11.78 -5.67 18.97
CA ARG A 75 -10.70 -6.04 19.90
C ARG A 75 -9.38 -6.43 19.20
N TRP A 76 -9.11 -5.88 18.03
CA TRP A 76 -7.86 -6.15 17.32
C TRP A 76 -6.66 -5.51 18.02
N ALA A 77 -5.50 -6.17 17.91
CA ALA A 77 -4.23 -5.56 18.25
C ALA A 77 -3.81 -4.56 17.16
N PHE A 78 -3.38 -3.37 17.59
CA PHE A 78 -2.89 -2.31 16.70
C PHE A 78 -1.42 -2.02 16.99
N PHE A 79 -0.67 -1.64 15.97
CA PHE A 79 0.74 -1.31 16.09
C PHE A 79 1.07 -0.03 15.30
N GLY A 80 1.91 0.84 15.86
CA GLY A 80 2.50 1.96 15.12
C GLY A 80 1.52 3.03 14.62
N CYS A 81 0.25 3.02 15.04
CA CYS A 81 -0.78 3.95 14.55
C CYS A 81 -0.45 5.44 14.79
N LYS A 82 0.42 5.74 15.77
CA LYS A 82 0.93 7.10 16.05
C LYS A 82 2.13 7.50 15.17
N TYR A 83 2.84 6.55 14.58
CA TYR A 83 4.06 6.78 13.79
C TYR A 83 3.82 6.66 12.30
N LEU A 84 2.74 5.97 11.90
CA LEU A 84 2.19 6.14 10.57
C LEU A 84 1.94 7.62 10.28
N PHE A 85 1.74 8.46 11.31
CA PHE A 85 1.61 9.92 11.24
C PHE A 85 2.77 10.64 10.53
N ALA A 86 3.99 10.12 10.58
CA ALA A 86 5.12 10.71 9.85
C ALA A 86 5.05 10.46 8.33
N VAL A 87 4.23 9.50 7.87
CA VAL A 87 4.01 9.22 6.43
C VAL A 87 2.54 9.41 5.99
N THR A 88 1.58 9.43 6.92
CA THR A 88 0.14 9.65 6.69
C THR A 88 -0.37 11.03 7.06
N ARG A 89 0.43 11.88 7.73
CA ARG A 89 0.22 13.34 7.72
C ARG A 89 0.95 14.04 6.57
N LEU A 90 1.61 13.27 5.71
CA LEU A 90 2.34 13.78 4.55
C LEU A 90 1.45 13.94 3.31
N ILE A 91 0.13 14.14 3.40
CA ILE A 91 -0.52 14.76 2.26
C ILE A 91 -1.84 15.37 2.67
N GLY A 92 -2.15 16.55 2.13
CA GLY A 92 -3.52 17.06 2.06
C GLY A 92 -4.48 16.17 1.26
N LEU A 93 -4.13 14.94 0.87
CA LEU A 93 -5.02 13.99 0.18
C LEU A 93 -6.06 13.39 1.14
N SER A 94 -7.07 12.72 0.61
CA SER A 94 -7.95 11.90 1.44
C SER A 94 -7.15 10.74 2.09
N PRO A 95 -7.49 10.28 3.31
CA PRO A 95 -6.74 9.24 4.04
C PRO A 95 -6.57 7.90 3.31
N CYS A 96 -7.23 7.74 2.16
CA CYS A 96 -7.26 6.54 1.35
C CYS A 96 -6.09 6.44 0.36
N GLN A 97 -5.33 7.53 0.14
CA GLN A 97 -4.53 7.68 -1.09
C GLN A 97 -3.02 7.55 -0.94
N LEU A 98 -2.45 7.87 0.22
CA LEU A 98 -1.03 7.61 0.48
C LEU A 98 -0.88 6.60 1.60
N ILE A 99 -0.30 5.47 1.24
CA ILE A 99 0.50 4.68 2.15
C ILE A 99 1.84 4.50 1.45
N ALA A 100 2.79 5.37 1.75
CA ALA A 100 4.18 5.18 1.41
C ALA A 100 4.81 4.41 2.58
N TYR A 101 5.49 3.31 2.28
CA TYR A 101 6.24 2.58 3.27
C TYR A 101 7.72 2.68 2.95
N GLY A 102 8.42 3.46 3.77
CA GLY A 102 9.88 3.45 3.87
C GLY A 102 10.34 3.10 5.29
N ILE A 103 9.45 2.58 6.14
CA ILE A 103 9.75 2.44 7.57
C ILE A 103 9.19 1.12 8.09
N ASP A 104 10.09 0.33 8.65
CA ASP A 104 9.81 -0.72 9.61
C ASP A 104 8.84 -0.22 10.70
N PRO A 105 7.96 -1.08 11.23
CA PRO A 105 7.27 -0.77 12.48
C PRO A 105 8.28 -0.22 13.53
N PRO A 106 8.03 0.90 14.27
CA PRO A 106 9.06 1.68 14.98
C PRO A 106 9.85 0.99 16.12
N GLU A 107 9.79 -0.33 16.24
CA GLU A 107 10.57 -1.12 17.19
C GLU A 107 11.30 -2.31 16.54
N THR A 108 11.19 -2.51 15.22
CA THR A 108 12.07 -3.43 14.49
C THR A 108 13.34 -2.69 14.06
N THR A 109 14.30 -2.55 14.97
CA THR A 109 15.71 -2.43 14.58
C THR A 109 16.03 -3.69 13.81
N TYR A 110 15.91 -3.74 12.48
CA TYR A 110 16.60 -4.66 11.55
C TYR A 110 16.08 -4.47 10.11
N GLY A 111 16.85 -3.75 9.30
CA GLY A 111 17.09 -3.94 7.86
C GLY A 111 15.94 -4.33 6.93
N PHE A 112 15.64 -3.42 5.99
CA PHE A 112 15.39 -3.83 4.61
C PHE A 112 16.52 -3.32 3.72
N GLU A 113 17.17 -4.26 3.03
CA GLU A 113 18.27 -4.08 2.07
C GLU A 113 17.82 -3.58 0.70
N ASN A 114 16.57 -3.11 0.54
CA ASN A 114 16.01 -2.94 -0.80
C ASN A 114 15.41 -1.56 -0.96
N ASP A 115 16.01 -0.80 -1.85
CA ASP A 115 15.65 0.52 -2.37
C ASP A 115 14.24 0.48 -3.01
N THR A 116 13.19 0.19 -2.25
CA THR A 116 11.83 -0.08 -2.73
C THR A 116 10.79 0.71 -1.96
N LEU A 117 10.08 1.58 -2.68
CA LEU A 117 8.93 2.33 -2.19
C LEU A 117 7.63 1.60 -2.56
N ILE A 118 6.83 1.24 -1.55
CA ILE A 118 5.47 0.74 -1.78
C ILE A 118 4.50 1.90 -1.70
N VAL A 119 3.65 2.08 -2.71
CA VAL A 119 2.67 3.17 -2.79
C VAL A 119 1.26 2.64 -3.01
N ALA A 120 0.28 3.24 -2.32
CA ALA A 120 -1.14 2.95 -2.49
C ALA A 120 -1.70 3.60 -3.78
N ASP A 121 -2.53 4.64 -3.65
CA ASP A 121 -3.16 5.36 -4.79
C ASP A 121 -2.46 6.66 -5.13
N LEU A 122 -1.23 6.88 -4.67
CA LEU A 122 -0.49 8.08 -5.05
C LEU A 122 -0.04 8.00 -6.51
N ILE A 123 0.36 6.79 -6.92
CA ILE A 123 0.96 6.54 -8.22
C ILE A 123 0.21 5.38 -8.88
N PHE A 124 -0.34 5.66 -10.06
CA PHE A 124 -0.93 4.65 -10.92
C PHE A 124 -0.01 4.40 -12.11
N ASN A 125 0.15 3.13 -12.49
CA ASN A 125 0.94 2.73 -13.64
C ASN A 125 0.14 1.82 -14.59
N LEU A 126 -1.01 2.33 -15.06
CA LEU A 126 -1.92 1.60 -15.92
C LEU A 126 -1.35 1.46 -17.36
N PRO A 127 -1.71 0.41 -18.11
CA PRO A 127 -2.70 -0.62 -17.80
C PRO A 127 -2.20 -1.72 -16.85
N ALA A 128 -3.09 -2.18 -15.97
CA ALA A 128 -2.86 -3.20 -14.95
C ALA A 128 -2.72 -4.64 -15.50
N LYS A 129 -1.95 -4.85 -16.57
CA LYS A 129 -1.85 -6.14 -17.30
C LYS A 129 -1.52 -7.32 -16.39
N GLU A 130 -0.49 -7.17 -15.55
CA GLU A 130 -0.07 -8.20 -14.58
C GLU A 130 -1.21 -8.57 -13.62
N GLN A 131 -1.91 -7.57 -13.08
CA GLN A 131 -2.95 -7.75 -12.06
C GLN A 131 -4.22 -8.43 -12.60
N TYR A 132 -4.45 -8.34 -13.91
CA TYR A 132 -5.56 -9.04 -14.57
C TYR A 132 -5.15 -10.38 -15.21
N SER A 133 -3.86 -10.75 -15.19
CA SER A 133 -3.35 -11.96 -15.87
C SER A 133 -3.98 -13.27 -15.41
N LYS A 134 -4.39 -13.34 -14.13
CA LYS A 134 -5.09 -14.48 -13.51
C LYS A 134 -6.54 -14.18 -13.17
N SER A 135 -7.14 -13.14 -13.74
CA SER A 135 -8.51 -12.72 -13.46
C SER A 135 -9.44 -13.02 -14.63
N SER A 136 -10.67 -13.46 -14.33
CA SER A 136 -11.77 -13.48 -15.32
C SER A 136 -12.37 -12.08 -15.57
N SER A 137 -11.99 -11.09 -14.76
CA SER A 137 -12.41 -9.70 -14.95
C SER A 137 -11.61 -9.05 -16.08
N SER A 138 -12.28 -8.23 -16.87
CA SER A 138 -11.62 -7.51 -17.96
C SER A 138 -11.00 -6.20 -17.46
N PRO A 139 -9.79 -5.84 -17.93
CA PRO A 139 -9.21 -4.51 -17.70
C PRO A 139 -9.92 -3.40 -18.49
N LYS A 140 -11.14 -3.61 -19.01
CA LYS A 140 -11.92 -2.67 -19.84
C LYS A 140 -11.87 -1.22 -19.34
N LEU A 141 -11.99 -0.99 -18.02
CA LEU A 141 -11.85 0.36 -17.45
C LEU A 141 -10.44 0.95 -17.60
N ALA A 142 -9.39 0.14 -17.42
CA ALA A 142 -8.01 0.54 -17.71
C ALA A 142 -7.75 0.74 -19.22
N PHE A 143 -8.58 0.15 -20.09
CA PHE A 143 -8.56 0.36 -21.54
C PHE A 143 -9.18 1.70 -21.97
N PHE A 144 -10.09 2.26 -21.15
CA PHE A 144 -10.59 3.65 -21.31
C PHE A 144 -9.62 4.70 -20.73
N PHE A 145 -8.63 4.28 -19.94
CA PHE A 145 -7.55 5.11 -19.41
C PHE A 145 -6.17 4.55 -19.77
N PRO A 146 -5.87 4.33 -21.07
CA PRO A 146 -4.66 3.61 -21.48
C PRO A 146 -3.35 4.31 -21.11
N ASN A 147 -3.42 5.60 -20.74
CA ASN A 147 -2.28 6.45 -20.40
C ASN A 147 -2.40 7.04 -18.97
N PHE A 148 -3.00 6.32 -18.02
CA PHE A 148 -2.98 6.72 -16.61
C PHE A 148 -1.74 6.17 -15.91
N GLU A 149 -0.61 6.69 -16.36
CA GLU A 149 0.74 6.42 -15.87
C GLU A 149 1.32 7.67 -15.17
N PRO A 150 2.38 7.54 -14.36
CA PRO A 150 2.82 8.59 -13.44
C PRO A 150 3.14 9.93 -14.13
N TYR A 151 3.72 9.86 -15.33
CA TYR A 151 4.18 11.01 -16.09
C TYR A 151 3.09 11.66 -16.97
N SER A 152 1.91 11.07 -17.05
CA SER A 152 0.86 11.61 -17.91
C SER A 152 0.20 12.84 -17.27
N LYS A 153 -0.16 13.82 -18.11
CA LYS A 153 -0.89 15.02 -17.65
C LYS A 153 -2.22 14.66 -16.95
N PHE A 154 -2.84 13.55 -17.35
CA PHE A 154 -4.09 13.11 -16.78
C PHE A 154 -3.90 12.57 -15.36
N HIS A 155 -2.86 11.76 -15.12
CA HIS A 155 -2.49 11.32 -13.78
C HIS A 155 -2.06 12.48 -12.88
N GLN A 156 -1.19 13.37 -13.37
CA GLN A 156 -0.75 14.55 -12.60
C GLN A 156 -1.94 15.43 -12.20
N LYS A 157 -2.91 15.65 -13.10
CA LYS A 157 -4.12 16.42 -12.81
C LYS A 157 -5.04 15.70 -11.83
N PHE A 158 -5.15 14.36 -11.90
CA PHE A 158 -5.89 13.58 -10.93
C PHE A 158 -5.30 13.72 -9.52
N VAL A 159 -4.01 13.42 -9.36
CA VAL A 159 -3.32 13.53 -8.05
C VAL A 159 -3.40 14.96 -7.53
N TRP A 160 -3.19 15.95 -8.41
CA TRP A 160 -3.38 17.35 -8.05
C TRP A 160 -4.79 17.57 -7.50
N ASN A 161 -5.85 17.22 -8.23
CA ASN A 161 -7.23 17.49 -7.84
C ASN A 161 -7.64 16.83 -6.52
N GLU A 162 -7.11 15.65 -6.20
CA GLU A 162 -7.38 14.96 -4.94
C GLU A 162 -6.78 15.68 -3.71
N GLY A 163 -5.73 16.49 -3.92
CA GLY A 163 -5.08 17.24 -2.84
C GLY A 163 -5.97 18.35 -2.27
N LYS A 164 -6.29 18.30 -0.98
CA LYS A 164 -7.00 19.36 -0.24
C LYS A 164 -6.07 20.49 0.20
N ASP A 165 -4.83 20.14 0.56
CA ASP A 165 -3.76 21.08 0.91
C ASP A 165 -2.56 20.83 -0.02
N LYS A 166 -2.37 21.75 -0.97
CA LYS A 166 -1.37 21.63 -2.03
C LYS A 166 0.04 21.91 -1.52
N ASP A 167 0.19 22.78 -0.53
CA ASP A 167 1.50 23.16 0.01
C ASP A 167 2.06 22.02 0.83
N THR A 168 1.21 21.41 1.67
CA THR A 168 1.52 20.16 2.37
C THR A 168 1.87 19.07 1.36
N MET A 169 1.00 18.81 0.37
CA MET A 169 1.26 17.78 -0.66
C MET A 169 2.60 17.97 -1.39
N LYS A 170 2.97 19.22 -1.73
CA LYS A 170 4.23 19.51 -2.41
C LYS A 170 5.44 19.23 -1.52
N ARG A 171 5.42 19.72 -0.27
CA ARG A 171 6.49 19.46 0.72
C ARG A 171 6.72 17.96 0.90
N ASP A 172 5.64 17.20 0.88
CA ASP A 172 5.64 15.77 1.14
C ASP A 172 6.13 14.93 -0.03
N ALA A 173 5.62 15.23 -1.23
CA ALA A 173 6.15 14.65 -2.45
C ALA A 173 7.65 14.91 -2.58
N GLN A 174 8.10 16.11 -2.20
CA GLN A 174 9.53 16.44 -2.16
C GLN A 174 10.29 15.58 -1.14
N THR A 175 9.78 15.46 0.09
CA THR A 175 10.41 14.61 1.13
C THR A 175 10.56 13.17 0.65
N VAL A 176 9.51 12.58 0.07
CA VAL A 176 9.57 11.21 -0.46
C VAL A 176 10.53 11.12 -1.65
N SER A 177 10.58 12.12 -2.53
CA SER A 177 11.51 12.12 -3.67
C SER A 177 12.99 12.21 -3.29
N GLU A 178 13.29 12.63 -2.06
CA GLU A 178 14.65 12.68 -1.51
C GLU A 178 15.06 11.36 -0.82
N TRP A 179 14.15 10.39 -0.70
CA TRP A 179 14.47 9.07 -0.18
C TRP A 179 15.25 8.24 -1.20
N ASP A 180 16.15 7.40 -0.71
CA ASP A 180 16.94 6.50 -1.53
C ASP A 180 16.11 5.24 -1.85
N PHE A 181 15.46 5.23 -3.02
CA PHE A 181 14.77 4.07 -3.55
C PHE A 181 15.01 3.93 -5.07
N GLU A 182 15.18 2.70 -5.55
CA GLU A 182 15.37 2.34 -6.95
C GLU A 182 14.10 1.75 -7.58
N ARG A 183 13.13 1.33 -6.76
CA ARG A 183 11.92 0.62 -7.18
C ARG A 183 10.67 1.21 -6.58
N ILE A 184 9.58 1.25 -7.35
CA ILE A 184 8.23 1.57 -6.85
C ILE A 184 7.27 0.41 -7.12
N ILE A 185 6.56 -0.02 -6.08
CA ILE A 185 5.46 -0.99 -6.15
C ILE A 185 4.13 -0.26 -5.92
N PRO A 186 3.38 0.05 -6.98
CA PRO A 186 2.06 0.68 -6.84
C PRO A 186 0.97 -0.35 -6.49
N CYS A 187 -0.14 0.12 -5.92
CA CYS A 187 -1.34 -0.70 -5.77
C CYS A 187 -2.02 -0.96 -7.13
N HIS A 188 -1.90 -0.02 -8.07
CA HIS A 188 -2.58 -0.03 -9.36
C HIS A 188 -1.58 0.11 -10.49
N GLY A 189 -1.52 -0.89 -11.36
CA GLY A 189 -0.58 -0.93 -12.48
C GLY A 189 0.58 -1.89 -12.30
N VAL A 190 1.46 -1.91 -13.30
CA VAL A 190 2.68 -2.72 -13.27
C VAL A 190 3.70 -2.11 -12.30
N SER A 191 4.43 -2.96 -11.57
CA SER A 191 5.59 -2.50 -10.79
C SER A 191 6.63 -1.93 -11.77
N GLN A 192 7.19 -0.75 -11.46
CA GLN A 192 8.29 -0.23 -12.26
C GLN A 192 9.55 -1.07 -11.96
N PHE A 193 10.24 -1.47 -13.03
CA PHE A 193 11.66 -1.80 -12.99
C PHE A 193 12.38 -0.66 -13.71
N PRO A 194 13.42 -0.04 -13.12
CA PRO A 194 14.28 0.82 -13.89
C PRO A 194 15.10 -0.04 -14.86
N SER A 195 15.04 0.30 -16.15
CA SER A 195 16.10 0.04 -17.13
C SER A 195 15.79 0.99 -18.29
N GLU A 196 16.66 1.88 -18.75
CA GLU A 196 18.10 2.12 -18.55
C GLU A 196 18.33 3.64 -18.54
#